data_AF-A0A8B5WIE5-F1
#
_entry.id   AF-A0A8B5WIE5-F1
#
_cell.length_a   1.000
_cell.length_b   1.000
_cell.length_c   1.000
_cell.angle_alpha   90.00
_cell.angle_beta   90.00
_cell.angle_gamma   90.00
#
_symmetry.space_group_name_H-M   'P 1'
#
loop_
_entity.id
_entity.type
_entity.pdbx_description
1 polymer ?
#
loop_
_entity_poly.entity_id
_entity_poly.type
_entity_poly.pdbx_seq_one_letter_code
_entity_poly.pdbx_strand_id
1 'polypeptide(L)' 'MAEGVILCVDDEETILDSLDMQLQSLFGARFLVELALSAGDAWEILESYQCNQLPVLIIITDWQMPVVKGDEFL' A
#
# COMPACT_ATOMS: atom_id res chain seq x y z
N MET A 1 4.50 -18.38 -4.08
CA MET A 1 5.07 -17.03 -4.22
C MET A 1 3.90 -16.10 -4.45
N ALA A 2 3.90 -14.93 -3.80
CA ALA A 2 2.88 -13.93 -4.08
C ALA A 2 2.98 -13.48 -5.54
N GLU A 3 1.84 -13.20 -6.17
CA GLU A 3 1.72 -12.73 -7.56
C GLU A 3 2.09 -11.24 -7.68
N GLY A 4 2.05 -10.49 -6.58
CA GLY A 4 2.45 -9.10 -6.50
C GLY A 4 2.05 -8.47 -5.16
N VAL A 5 2.22 -7.15 -5.08
CA VAL A 5 1.95 -6.34 -3.88
C VAL A 5 0.74 -5.44 -4.09
N ILE A 6 -0.09 -5.31 -3.06
CA ILE A 6 -1.12 -4.28 -2.92
C ILE A 6 -0.63 -3.31 -1.86
N LEU A 7 -0.47 -2.04 -2.23
CA LEU A 7 -0.03 -0.99 -1.31
C LEU A 7 -1.25 -0.14 -0.90
N CYS A 8 -1.51 -0.04 0.39
CA CYS A 8 -2.52 0.85 0.95
C CYS A 8 -1.82 2.05 1.63
N VAL A 9 -2.27 3.26 1.32
CA VAL A 9 -1.70 4.52 1.84
C VAL A 9 -2.80 5.37 2.44
N ASP A 10 -2.72 5.65 3.74
CA ASP A 10 -3.73 6.41 4.48
C ASP A 10 -3.08 6.92 5.77
N ASP A 11 -3.34 8.16 6.19
CA ASP A 11 -2.77 8.71 7.43
C ASP A 11 -3.47 8.20 8.70
N GLU A 12 -4.55 7.42 8.57
CA GLU A 12 -5.26 6.76 9.65
C GLU A 12 -4.93 5.26 9.76
N GLU A 13 -4.17 4.88 10.79
CA GLU A 13 -3.78 3.48 11.06
C GLU A 13 -4.99 2.52 11.16
N THR A 14 -6.11 2.98 11.73
CA THR A 14 -7.33 2.16 11.85
C THR A 14 -7.94 1.81 10.49
N ILE A 15 -7.81 2.70 9.49
CA ILE A 15 -8.27 2.43 8.13
C ILE A 15 -7.36 1.40 7.46
N LEU A 16 -6.05 1.57 7.59
CA LEU A 16 -5.06 0.60 7.08
C LEU A 16 -5.26 -0.80 7.68
N ASP A 17 -5.45 -0.91 8.99
CA ASP A 17 -5.73 -2.18 9.68
C ASP A 17 -7.00 -2.85 9.13
N SER A 18 -8.05 -2.06 8.90
CA SER A 18 -9.30 -2.56 8.34
C SER A 18 -9.12 -3.07 6.92
N LEU A 19 -8.36 -2.35 6.09
CA LEU A 19 -8.03 -2.75 4.73
C LEU A 19 -7.17 -4.01 4.72
N ASP A 20 -6.16 -4.11 5.58
CA ASP A 20 -5.32 -5.30 5.68
C ASP A 20 -6.15 -6.53 6.04
N MET A 21 -6.97 -6.49 7.09
CA MET A 21 -7.81 -7.64 7.46
C MET A 21 -8.72 -8.10 6.31
N GLN A 22 -9.33 -7.15 5.59
CA GLN A 22 -10.22 -7.46 4.46
C GLN A 22 -9.45 -8.05 3.27
N LEU A 23 -8.32 -7.43 2.91
CA LEU A 23 -7.50 -7.88 1.78
C LEU A 23 -6.83 -9.21 2.09
N GLN A 24 -6.28 -9.41 3.28
CA GLN A 24 -5.72 -10.69 3.71
C GLN A 24 -6.75 -11.80 3.66
N SER A 25 -7.99 -11.55 4.13
CA SER A 25 -9.07 -12.54 4.10
C SER A 25 -9.46 -12.94 2.67
N LEU A 26 -9.38 -12.03 1.69
CA LEU A 26 -9.79 -12.28 0.31
C LEU A 26 -8.64 -12.76 -0.58
N PHE A 27 -7.42 -12.29 -0.29
CA PHE A 27 -6.29 -12.26 -1.22
C PHE A 27 -4.95 -12.66 -0.59
N GLY A 28 -4.85 -12.85 0.73
CA GLY A 28 -3.58 -13.06 1.45
C GLY A 28 -2.78 -14.31 1.05
N ALA A 29 -3.42 -15.28 0.37
CA ALA A 29 -2.71 -16.42 -0.22
C ALA A 29 -2.05 -16.12 -1.58
N ARG A 30 -2.48 -15.07 -2.28
CA ARG A 30 -2.03 -14.70 -3.64
C ARG A 30 -1.23 -13.40 -3.66
N PHE A 31 -1.54 -12.44 -2.80
CA PHE A 31 -0.92 -11.11 -2.82
C PHE A 31 -0.36 -10.75 -1.46
N LEU A 32 0.67 -9.91 -1.47
CA LEU A 32 1.23 -9.31 -0.26
C LEU A 32 0.58 -7.93 -0.08
N VAL A 33 0.15 -7.62 1.13
CA VAL A 33 -0.42 -6.31 1.48
C VAL A 33 0.63 -5.53 2.24
N GLU A 34 0.94 -4.33 1.75
CA GLU A 34 1.82 -3.36 2.39
C GLU A 34 1.01 -2.13 2.80
N LEU A 35 1.35 -1.55 3.93
CA LEU A 35 0.65 -0.43 4.54
C LEU A 35 1.61 0.75 4.72
N ALA A 36 1.15 1.95 4.39
CA ALA A 36 1.91 3.19 4.53
C ALA A 36 1.06 4.28 5.17
N LEU A 37 1.61 4.97 6.16
CA LEU A 37 0.92 6.06 6.87
C LEU A 37 1.10 7.43 6.18
N SER A 38 1.93 7.48 5.15
CA SER A 38 2.23 8.70 4.43
C SER A 38 2.76 8.39 3.02
N ALA A 39 2.74 9.40 2.15
CA ALA A 39 3.38 9.32 0.84
C ALA A 39 4.88 8.99 0.94
N GLY A 40 5.57 9.46 2.00
CA GLY A 40 6.98 9.18 2.25
C GLY A 40 7.22 7.69 2.47
N ASP A 41 6.49 7.09 3.41
CA ASP A 41 6.59 5.65 3.71
C ASP A 41 6.23 4.82 2.46
N ALA A 42 5.22 5.26 1.72
CA ALA A 42 4.78 4.60 0.49
C ALA A 42 5.87 4.60 -0.58
N TRP A 43 6.61 5.70 -0.77
CA TRP A 43 7.74 5.75 -1.70
C TRP A 43 8.90 4.84 -1.27
N GLU A 44 9.22 4.77 0.02
CA GLU A 44 10.25 3.87 0.54
C GLU A 44 9.89 2.40 0.25
N ILE A 45 8.61 2.04 0.44
CA ILE A 45 8.10 0.71 0.10
C ILE A 45 8.23 0.46 -1.41
N LEU A 46 7.77 1.39 -2.25
CA LEU A 46 7.85 1.27 -3.72
C LEU A 46 9.29 1.08 -4.21
N GLU A 47 10.25 1.84 -3.67
CA GLU A 47 11.66 1.71 -4.02
C GLU A 47 12.22 0.34 -3.63
N SER A 48 11.85 -0.18 -2.46
CA SER A 48 12.26 -1.52 -2.02
C SER A 48 11.76 -2.62 -2.96
N TYR A 49 10.55 -2.50 -3.49
CA TYR A 49 9.94 -3.50 -4.36
C TYR A 49 10.39 -3.39 -5.82
N GLN A 50 10.73 -2.18 -6.30
CA GLN A 50 11.40 -2.03 -7.60
C GLN A 50 12.70 -2.83 -7.67
N CYS A 51 13.44 -2.94 -6.56
CA CYS A 51 14.68 -3.70 -6.51
C CYS A 51 14.45 -5.23 -6.42
N ASN A 52 13.37 -5.67 -5.77
CA ASN A 52 13.12 -7.08 -5.43
C ASN A 52 12.34 -7.89 -6.48
N GLN A 53 12.09 -7.34 -7.68
CA GLN A 53 11.38 -7.98 -8.80
C GLN A 53 9.94 -8.45 -8.52
N LEU A 54 9.35 -8.08 -7.39
CA LEU A 54 7.94 -8.31 -7.10
C LEU A 54 7.15 -7.05 -7.45
N PRO A 55 6.26 -7.07 -8.44
CA PRO A 55 5.59 -5.86 -8.90
C PRO A 55 4.52 -5.41 -7.88
N VAL A 56 4.46 -4.09 -7.65
CA VAL A 56 3.30 -3.45 -7.03
C VAL A 56 2.21 -3.34 -8.09
N LEU A 57 1.10 -4.04 -7.87
CA LEU A 57 0.03 -4.20 -8.86
C LEU A 57 -1.06 -3.15 -8.71
N ILE A 58 -1.37 -2.79 -7.46
CA ILE A 58 -2.44 -1.87 -7.09
C ILE A 58 -1.94 -0.99 -5.96
N ILE A 59 -2.29 0.30 -6.04
CA ILE A 59 -2.11 1.27 -4.97
C ILE A 59 -3.50 1.82 -4.63
N ILE A 60 -3.86 1.75 -3.34
CA ILE A 60 -5.08 2.35 -2.78
C ILE A 60 -4.61 3.49 -1.88
N THR A 61 -5.05 4.71 -2.15
CA THR A 61 -4.65 5.89 -1.37
C THR A 61 -5.87 6.68 -0.92
N ASP A 62 -5.83 7.24 0.29
CA ASP A 62 -6.71 8.35 0.61
C ASP A 62 -6.29 9.59 -0.18
N TRP A 63 -7.28 10.37 -0.59
CA TRP A 63 -7.03 11.65 -1.27
C TRP A 63 -6.51 12.70 -0.29
N GLN A 64 -6.98 12.68 0.96
CA GLN A 64 -6.77 13.74 1.93
C GLN A 64 -5.65 13.41 2.94
N MET A 65 -4.44 13.21 2.44
CA MET A 65 -3.28 13.02 3.30
C MET A 65 -2.58 14.36 3.65
N PRO A 66 -1.96 14.47 4.84
CA PRO A 66 -1.10 15.59 5.21
C PRO A 66 0.14 15.68 4.32
N VAL A 67 0.63 16.89 4.08
CA VAL A 67 1.86 17.20 3.30
C VAL A 67 1.74 16.91 1.80
N VAL A 68 1.42 15.68 1.40
CA VAL A 68 1.24 15.25 0.01
C VAL A 68 -0.11 14.56 -0.10
N LYS A 69 -0.96 15.05 -1.00
CA LYS A 69 -2.28 14.44 -1.23
C LYS A 69 -2.15 13.16 -2.06
N GLY A 70 -3.15 12.28 -1.98
CA GLY A 70 -3.15 11.03 -2.73
C GLY A 70 -3.08 11.21 -4.25
N ASP A 71 -3.69 12.27 -4.78
CA ASP A 71 -3.63 12.60 -6.21
C ASP A 71 -2.28 13.18 -6.66
N GLU A 72 -1.51 13.75 -5.74
CA GLU A 72 -0.13 14.20 -6.00
C GLU A 72 0.89 13.07 -5.82
N PHE A 73 0.57 12.08 -4.98
CA PHE A 73 1.40 10.91 -4.72
C PHE A 73 1.43 9.91 -5.90
N LEU A 74 0.27 9.68 -6.54
CA LEU A 74 0.08 8.74 -7.65
C LEU A 74 0.67 9.25 -8.98
#